data_AF-A0A969KNH2-F1
#
_entry.id   AF-A0A969KNH2-F1
#
_cell.length_a   1.000
_cell.length_b   1.000
_cell.length_c   1.000
_cell.angle_alpha   90.00
_cell.angle_beta   90.00
_cell.angle_gamma   90.00
#
_symmetry.space_group_name_H-M   'P 1'
#
loop_
_entity.id
_entity.type
_entity.pdbx_description
1 polymer ?
#
loop_
_entity_poly.entity_id
_entity_poly.type
_entity_poly.pdbx_seq_one_letter_code
_entity_poly.pdbx_strand_id
1 'polypeptide(L)'
;MYTSKYWAPIGEPTSYNSRFQNAEYDELLDKMAAMKPDPEDQEFMDTYLAALEIWLDNLVDAPIQQWMHRIPMNTTYWEGWPDAENPYVNGAVWALTFPLTLHNLEPAQ
;
A
#
# COMPACT_ATOMS: atom_id res chain seq x y z
N MET A 1 4.39 5.23 -5.47
CA MET A 1 3.38 6.30 -5.61
C MET A 1 4.00 7.67 -5.38
N TYR A 2 4.60 7.94 -4.23
CA TYR A 2 5.26 9.21 -3.91
C TYR A 2 6.78 9.09 -4.12
N THR A 3 7.28 9.53 -5.27
CA THR A 3 8.71 9.70 -5.64
C THR A 3 8.76 10.46 -6.96
N SER A 4 9.82 11.25 -7.20
CA SER A 4 9.92 12.06 -8.43
C SER A 4 10.00 11.21 -9.70
N LYS A 5 10.33 9.92 -9.61
CA LYS A 5 10.29 8.97 -10.74
C LYS A 5 8.93 8.93 -11.45
N TYR A 6 7.84 9.20 -10.73
CA TYR A 6 6.48 9.20 -11.27
C TYR A 6 5.94 10.61 -11.57
N TRP A 7 6.79 11.63 -11.44
CA TRP A 7 6.42 12.98 -11.76
C TRP A 7 6.17 13.15 -13.26
N ALA A 8 5.17 13.97 -13.59
CA ALA A 8 4.97 14.47 -14.94
C ALA A 8 4.47 15.92 -14.87
N PRO A 9 4.67 16.74 -15.91
CA PRO A 9 4.08 18.07 -16.02
C PRO A 9 2.55 18.06 -15.97
N ILE A 10 1.94 19.11 -15.40
CA ILE A 10 0.49 19.28 -15.41
C ILE A 10 -0.01 19.30 -16.86
N GLY A 11 -1.08 18.53 -17.12
CA GLY A 11 -1.62 18.34 -18.48
C GLY A 11 -1.10 17.07 -19.16
N GLU A 12 -0.07 16.43 -18.63
CA GLU A 12 0.42 15.15 -19.13
C GLU A 12 -0.10 13.97 -18.30
N PRO A 13 -0.42 12.82 -18.91
CA PRO A 13 -0.74 11.60 -18.19
C PRO A 13 0.38 11.17 -17.24
N THR A 14 0.02 10.64 -16.07
CA THR A 14 0.97 10.05 -15.11
C THR A 14 0.38 8.78 -14.51
N SER A 15 1.26 7.88 -14.03
CA SER A 15 0.86 6.66 -13.32
C SER A 15 0.28 6.93 -11.93
N TYR A 16 0.66 8.04 -11.28
CA TYR A 16 0.22 8.39 -9.93
C TYR A 16 -0.10 9.89 -9.82
N ASN A 17 -1.13 10.23 -9.03
CA ASN A 17 -1.72 11.57 -9.05
C ASN A 17 -0.98 12.65 -8.24
N SER A 18 -0.02 12.28 -7.38
CA SER A 18 0.59 13.24 -6.45
C SER A 18 1.41 14.33 -7.13
N ARG A 19 2.05 14.02 -8.28
CA ARG A 19 3.03 14.89 -8.97
C ARG A 19 4.04 15.53 -8.00
N PHE A 20 4.34 14.83 -6.91
CA PHE A 20 5.28 15.27 -5.91
C PHE A 20 6.70 14.99 -6.39
N GLN A 21 7.61 15.94 -6.17
CA GLN A 21 9.03 15.79 -6.43
C GLN A 21 9.83 16.45 -5.32
N ASN A 22 10.84 15.75 -4.81
CA ASN A 22 11.78 16.26 -3.83
C ASN A 22 13.03 15.37 -3.86
N ALA A 23 14.19 15.96 -4.18
CA ALA A 23 15.43 15.22 -4.39
C ALA A 23 15.96 14.59 -3.09
N GLU A 24 15.88 15.31 -1.96
CA GLU A 24 16.31 14.80 -0.66
C GLU A 24 15.41 13.64 -0.21
N TYR A 25 14.10 13.76 -0.42
CA TYR A 25 13.16 12.67 -0.17
C TYR A 25 13.46 11.44 -1.02
N ASP A 26 13.75 11.60 -2.32
CA ASP A 26 14.11 10.47 -3.19
C ASP A 26 15.41 9.79 -2.74
N GLU A 27 16.42 10.55 -2.32
CA GLU A 27 17.67 9.98 -1.78
C GLU A 27 17.43 9.14 -0.51
N LEU A 28 16.56 9.63 0.39
CA LEU A 28 16.15 8.89 1.58
C LEU A 28 15.38 7.61 1.23
N LEU A 29 14.49 7.67 0.23
CA LEU A 29 13.78 6.49 -0.26
C LEU A 29 14.73 5.46 -0.87
N ASP A 30 15.69 5.88 -1.68
CA ASP A 30 16.68 5.00 -2.31
C ASP A 30 17.57 4.34 -1.26
N LYS A 31 18.00 5.11 -0.24
CA LYS A 31 18.73 4.57 0.92
C LYS A 31 17.91 3.52 1.66
N MET A 32 16.67 3.84 1.99
CA MET A 32 15.77 2.94 2.71
C MET A 32 15.44 1.67 1.91
N ALA A 33 15.33 1.77 0.58
CA ALA A 33 15.05 0.63 -0.31
C ALA A 33 16.22 -0.37 -0.40
N ALA A 34 17.45 0.07 -0.13
CA ALA A 34 18.63 -0.80 -0.06
C ALA A 34 18.79 -1.51 1.29
N MET A 35 17.99 -1.14 2.30
CA MET A 35 18.03 -1.70 3.65
C MET A 35 17.04 -2.86 3.80
N LYS A 36 17.29 -3.72 4.78
CA LYS A 36 16.26 -4.66 5.26
C LYS A 36 15.22 -3.86 6.05
N PRO A 37 13.91 -3.96 5.76
CA PRO A 37 12.89 -3.36 6.59
C PRO A 37 12.88 -4.01 7.97
N ASP A 38 13.24 -3.22 8.99
CA ASP A 38 13.35 -3.70 10.37
C ASP A 38 13.05 -2.54 11.34
N PRO A 39 11.94 -2.58 12.09
CA PRO A 39 11.56 -1.49 12.99
C PRO A 39 12.48 -1.37 14.21
N GLU A 40 13.30 -2.40 14.50
CA GLU A 40 14.28 -2.38 15.59
C GLU A 40 15.66 -1.87 15.11
N ASP A 41 15.85 -1.70 13.80
CA ASP A 41 17.05 -1.10 13.23
C ASP A 41 16.97 0.43 13.30
N GLN A 42 17.85 1.02 14.10
CA GLN A 42 17.88 2.46 14.31
C GLN A 42 18.15 3.24 13.03
N GLU A 43 19.04 2.77 12.15
CA GLU A 43 19.36 3.49 10.91
C GLU A 43 18.17 3.46 9.94
N PHE A 44 17.46 2.33 9.87
CA PHE A 44 16.24 2.22 9.09
C PHE A 44 15.17 3.20 9.61
N MET A 45 14.94 3.22 10.93
CA MET A 45 13.93 4.09 11.54
C MET A 45 14.28 5.57 11.44
N ASP A 46 15.54 5.95 11.61
CA ASP A 46 16.00 7.34 11.44
C ASP A 46 15.81 7.79 9.98
N THR A 47 16.12 6.92 9.01
CA THR A 47 15.91 7.20 7.57
C THR A 47 14.41 7.33 7.25
N TYR A 48 13.57 6.45 7.80
CA TYR A 48 12.11 6.53 7.66
C TYR A 48 11.54 7.83 8.24
N LEU A 49 11.95 8.22 9.45
CA LEU A 49 11.46 9.43 10.11
C LEU A 49 11.88 10.71 9.35
N ALA A 50 13.10 10.76 8.84
CA ALA A 50 13.56 11.88 8.00
C ALA A 50 12.71 12.01 6.71
N ALA A 51 12.41 10.89 6.05
CA ALA A 51 11.55 10.90 4.87
C ALA A 51 10.11 11.34 5.20
N LEU A 52 9.59 10.87 6.34
CA LEU A 52 8.26 11.23 6.82
C LEU A 52 8.13 12.72 7.17
N GLU A 53 9.16 13.32 7.77
CA GLU A 53 9.19 14.75 8.08
C GLU A 53 9.04 15.59 6.81
N ILE A 54 9.82 15.30 5.76
CA ILE A 54 9.68 15.98 4.47
C ILE A 54 8.28 15.76 3.88
N TRP A 55 7.74 14.55 3.95
CA TRP A 55 6.41 14.23 3.42
C TRP A 55 5.31 15.03 4.11
N LEU A 56 5.40 15.17 5.44
CA LEU A 56 4.44 15.92 6.27
C LEU A 56 4.55 17.43 6.03
N ASP A 57 5.77 17.98 5.96
CA ASP A 57 6.02 19.40 5.69
C ASP A 57 5.50 19.83 4.32
N ASN A 58 5.59 18.94 3.32
CA ASN A 58 5.07 19.18 1.98
C ASN A 58 3.57 18.84 1.83
N LEU A 59 2.96 18.23 2.86
CA LEU A 59 1.57 17.76 2.87
C LEU A 59 1.20 17.04 1.56
N VAL A 60 2.03 16.07 1.16
CA VAL A 60 1.89 15.37 -0.13
C VAL A 60 0.56 14.64 -0.25
N ASP A 61 0.06 14.14 0.88
CA ASP A 61 -1.31 13.68 1.07
C ASP A 61 -1.75 14.00 2.51
N ALA A 62 -3.05 13.99 2.77
CA ALA A 62 -3.59 14.25 4.10
C ALA A 62 -4.20 12.96 4.67
N PRO A 63 -3.49 12.24 5.56
CA PRO A 63 -4.00 11.00 6.12
C PRO A 63 -5.13 11.32 7.14
N ILE A 64 -6.37 11.00 6.80
CA ILE A 64 -7.54 11.29 7.65
C ILE A 64 -7.97 10.07 8.47
N GLN A 65 -8.02 8.89 7.85
CA GLN A 65 -8.57 7.69 8.49
C GLN A 65 -7.97 6.42 7.87
N GLN A 66 -7.72 5.41 8.70
CA GLN A 66 -7.45 4.07 8.23
C GLN A 66 -8.75 3.41 7.75
N TRP A 67 -8.78 3.03 6.48
CA TRP A 67 -9.95 2.39 5.89
C TRP A 67 -9.96 0.89 6.20
N MET A 68 -10.99 0.43 6.91
CA MET A 68 -11.19 -0.99 7.19
C MET A 68 -11.88 -1.69 6.00
N HIS A 69 -11.27 -2.78 5.54
CA HIS A 69 -11.85 -3.70 4.55
C HIS A 69 -13.08 -4.41 5.12
N ARG A 70 -14.26 -3.83 4.89
CA ARG A 70 -15.58 -4.38 5.28
C ARG A 70 -16.29 -4.90 4.04
N ILE A 71 -15.88 -6.07 3.56
CA ILE A 71 -16.41 -6.68 2.34
C ILE A 71 -17.37 -7.82 2.73
N PRO A 72 -18.67 -7.73 2.40
CA PRO A 72 -19.59 -8.83 2.63
C PRO A 72 -19.33 -9.95 1.61
N MET A 73 -19.35 -11.20 2.09
CA MET A 73 -19.21 -12.40 1.26
C MET A 73 -20.54 -13.12 1.15
N ASN A 74 -20.89 -13.55 -0.05
CA ASN A 74 -22.09 -14.36 -0.27
C ASN A 74 -21.72 -15.84 -0.09
N THR A 75 -22.33 -16.47 0.91
CA THR A 75 -22.09 -17.88 1.26
C THR A 75 -23.18 -18.83 0.77
N THR A 76 -24.13 -18.36 -0.04
CA THR A 76 -25.22 -19.19 -0.59
C THR A 76 -24.70 -20.22 -1.61
N TYR A 77 -23.69 -19.85 -2.40
CA TYR A 77 -23.16 -20.67 -3.50
C TYR A 77 -21.68 -20.99 -3.39
N TRP A 78 -20.94 -20.25 -2.55
CA TRP A 78 -19.50 -20.35 -2.44
C TRP A 78 -19.09 -20.33 -0.97
N GLU A 79 -18.23 -21.27 -0.61
CA GLU A 79 -17.55 -21.31 0.68
C GLU A 79 -16.04 -21.14 0.50
N GLY A 80 -15.30 -21.16 1.61
CA GLY A 80 -13.85 -20.99 1.59
C GLY A 80 -13.37 -19.53 1.47
N TRP A 81 -14.26 -18.54 1.67
CA TRP A 81 -13.86 -17.13 1.77
C TRP A 81 -12.87 -16.90 2.90
N PRO A 82 -11.94 -15.93 2.78
CA PRO A 82 -11.06 -15.58 3.88
C PRO A 82 -11.85 -14.83 4.96
N ASP A 83 -11.67 -15.26 6.20
CA ASP A 83 -12.27 -14.63 7.37
C ASP A 83 -11.27 -14.60 8.55
N ALA A 84 -11.75 -14.30 9.75
CA ALA A 84 -10.90 -14.22 10.93
C ALA A 84 -10.36 -15.59 11.39
N GLU A 85 -11.05 -16.69 11.07
CA GLU A 85 -10.66 -18.05 11.45
C GLU A 85 -9.76 -18.68 10.38
N ASN A 86 -9.91 -18.29 9.11
CA ASN A 86 -9.08 -18.68 7.98
C ASN A 86 -8.54 -17.45 7.19
N PRO A 87 -7.58 -16.68 7.75
CA PRO A 87 -7.11 -15.41 7.19
C PRO A 87 -6.01 -15.58 6.12
N TYR A 88 -6.18 -16.49 5.15
CA TYR A 88 -5.13 -16.79 4.16
C TYR A 88 -4.84 -15.64 3.18
N VAL A 89 -5.78 -14.69 3.02
CA VAL A 89 -5.61 -13.45 2.24
C VAL A 89 -6.64 -12.42 2.69
N ASN A 90 -6.51 -11.16 2.27
CA ASN A 90 -7.59 -10.19 2.44
C ASN A 90 -8.76 -10.49 1.47
N GLY A 91 -10.01 -10.25 1.90
CA GLY A 91 -11.20 -10.49 1.07
C GLY A 91 -11.49 -9.46 -0.02
N ALA A 92 -10.57 -8.52 -0.30
CA ALA A 92 -10.86 -7.44 -1.24
C ALA A 92 -10.74 -7.93 -2.69
N VAL A 93 -11.87 -8.05 -3.38
CA VAL A 93 -11.92 -8.53 -4.78
C VAL A 93 -11.20 -7.63 -5.78
N TRP A 94 -10.97 -6.36 -5.42
CA TRP A 94 -10.22 -5.38 -6.21
C TRP A 94 -8.70 -5.42 -5.95
N ALA A 95 -8.24 -6.17 -4.95
CA ALA A 95 -6.82 -6.33 -4.71
C ALA A 95 -6.19 -7.28 -5.73
N LEU A 96 -4.90 -7.07 -6.01
CA LEU A 96 -4.12 -7.97 -6.88
C LEU A 96 -4.01 -9.41 -6.33
N THR A 97 -4.42 -9.63 -5.09
CA THR A 97 -4.42 -10.92 -4.41
C THR A 97 -5.72 -11.70 -4.58
N PHE A 98 -6.75 -11.15 -5.22
CA PHE A 98 -8.03 -11.84 -5.41
C PHE A 98 -7.93 -13.23 -6.09
N PRO A 99 -7.00 -13.49 -7.02
CA PRO A 99 -6.80 -14.85 -7.54
C PRO A 99 -6.52 -15.90 -6.45
N LEU A 100 -5.87 -15.53 -5.34
CA LEU A 100 -5.66 -16.43 -4.21
C LEU A 100 -6.98 -16.78 -3.52
N THR A 101 -7.91 -15.83 -3.43
CA THR A 101 -9.27 -16.10 -2.96
C THR A 101 -9.95 -17.11 -3.88
N LEU A 102 -9.95 -16.87 -5.19
CA LEU A 102 -10.57 -17.75 -6.17
C LEU A 102 -10.04 -19.18 -6.13
N HIS A 103 -8.74 -19.37 -5.89
CA HIS A 103 -8.14 -20.70 -5.76
C HIS A 103 -8.64 -21.49 -4.54
N ASN A 104 -9.19 -20.82 -3.54
CA ASN A 104 -9.68 -21.44 -2.30
C ASN A 104 -11.21 -21.50 -2.23
N LEU A 105 -11.92 -20.88 -3.18
CA LEU A 105 -13.38 -20.94 -3.22
C LEU A 105 -13.85 -22.30 -3.74
N GLU A 106 -14.81 -22.88 -3.03
CA GLU A 106 -15.46 -24.13 -3.39
C GLU A 106 -16.98 -23.92 -3.52
N PRO A 107 -17.67 -24.63 -4.42
CA PRO A 107 -19.13 -24.62 -4.45
C PRO A 107 -19.69 -25.10 -3.12
N ALA A 108 -20.63 -24.35 -2.55
CA ALA A 108 -21.30 -24.74 -1.31
C ALA A 108 -22.37 -25.85 -1.52
N GLN A 109 -22.61 -26.26 -2.78
CA GLN A 109 -23.62 -27.22 -3.23
C GLN A 109 -23.14 -28.05 -4.41
#